data_AF-A0A1I6PRK5-F1
#
_entry.id   AF-A0A1I6PRK5-F1
#
_cell.length_a   1.000
_cell.length_b   1.000
_cell.length_c   1.000
_cell.angle_alpha   90.00
_cell.angle_beta   90.00
_cell.angle_gamma   90.00
#
_symmetry.space_group_name_H-M   'P 1'
#
loop_
_entity.id
_entity.type
_entity.pdbx_description
1 polymer ?
#
loop_
_entity_poly.entity_id
_entity_poly.type
_entity_poly.pdbx_seq_one_letter_code
_entity_poly.pdbx_strand_id
1 'polypeptide(L)'
;MTLTNPAKLADGEKIAAPGVYDLSMAQYHGDCCAAPSISSSGLRTIWSQSPAHYWYASPYNPHPPEPEERPHFSIGRAAHHLLYLGRKGFDAEFVVRPSEWKDWRTRAAQEWRAEQIKAGKTIITDGELENITGMARSLGAHPLVKAGILDGAVERSLIWRDPSGAWLKSRPDNIPTGSGLYADLKTADSVSDEALERSLASYGYHMQAALVGMASEAVLGRQMEEFAFVWVEKSPPHCVRVTVLTGEDLERGRMQLRRSIDTFARCVATGEWPGPGGGRTDAEYLQLPPWAAKRIDMALEVAAAEANDNAAERGRAA
;
A
#
# COMPACT_ATOMS: atom_id res chain seq x y z
N MET A 1 10.19 -26.07 3.60
CA MET A 1 9.01 -25.53 2.90
C MET A 1 9.52 -24.80 1.66
N THR A 2 8.85 -24.92 0.51
CA THR A 2 9.27 -24.31 -0.76
C THR A 2 8.15 -23.42 -1.32
N LEU A 3 8.41 -22.67 -2.39
CA LEU A 3 7.37 -21.92 -3.10
C LEU A 3 6.21 -22.80 -3.60
N THR A 4 6.50 -24.07 -3.93
CA THR A 4 5.53 -25.06 -4.43
C THR A 4 4.81 -25.82 -3.33
N ASN A 5 5.40 -25.92 -2.14
CA ASN A 5 4.80 -26.53 -0.96
C ASN A 5 5.04 -25.63 0.27
N PRO A 6 4.30 -24.50 0.36
CA PRO A 6 4.41 -23.56 1.46
C PRO A 6 3.77 -24.13 2.74
N ALA A 7 4.26 -23.66 3.89
CA ALA A 7 3.69 -23.99 5.19
C ALA A 7 2.29 -23.40 5.32
N LYS A 8 1.35 -24.17 5.86
CA LYS A 8 0.07 -23.63 6.33
C LYS A 8 0.18 -23.31 7.81
N LEU A 9 -0.53 -22.29 8.26
CA LEU A 9 -0.65 -21.94 9.67
C LEU A 9 -2.03 -22.37 10.15
N ALA A 10 -2.09 -23.24 11.16
CA ALA A 10 -3.35 -23.60 11.80
C ALA A 10 -3.89 -22.41 12.61
N ASP A 11 -5.19 -22.41 12.89
CA ASP A 11 -5.81 -21.35 13.70
C ASP A 11 -5.21 -21.33 15.11
N GLY A 12 -4.77 -20.14 15.54
CA GLY A 12 -4.12 -19.93 16.84
C GLY A 12 -2.64 -20.28 16.89
N GLU A 13 -2.07 -20.88 15.85
CA GLU A 13 -0.63 -21.16 15.78
C GLU A 13 0.18 -19.89 15.48
N LYS A 14 1.43 -19.86 15.96
CA LYS A 14 2.38 -18.78 15.71
C LYS A 14 3.58 -19.26 14.92
N ILE A 15 3.99 -18.46 13.93
CA ILE A 15 5.18 -18.70 13.14
C ILE A 15 6.43 -18.46 13.99
N ALA A 16 7.19 -19.52 14.23
CA ALA A 16 8.42 -19.48 15.03
C ALA A 16 9.71 -19.66 14.20
N ALA A 17 9.60 -19.96 12.90
CA ALA A 17 10.74 -20.18 12.01
C ALA A 17 10.61 -19.39 10.70
N PRO A 18 11.72 -18.89 10.13
CA PRO A 18 11.71 -18.31 8.78
C PRO A 18 11.22 -19.30 7.73
N GLY A 19 10.55 -18.83 6.69
CA GLY A 19 10.08 -19.69 5.62
C GLY A 19 9.05 -19.08 4.70
N VAL A 20 8.57 -19.93 3.78
CA VAL A 20 7.47 -19.64 2.86
C VAL A 20 6.17 -20.20 3.45
N TYR A 21 5.17 -19.33 3.58
CA TYR A 21 3.87 -19.63 4.18
C TYR A 21 2.71 -19.29 3.22
N ASP A 22 1.65 -20.07 3.32
CA ASP A 22 0.35 -19.85 2.70
C ASP A 22 -0.63 -19.41 3.78
N LEU A 23 -0.80 -18.09 3.89
CA LEU A 23 -1.61 -17.45 4.93
C LEU A 23 -2.84 -16.82 4.31
N SER A 24 -3.98 -16.87 5.01
CA SER A 24 -5.10 -15.99 4.65
C SER A 24 -4.70 -14.52 4.79
N MET A 25 -5.42 -13.59 4.16
CA MET A 25 -5.15 -12.16 4.32
C MET A 25 -5.30 -11.70 5.78
N ALA A 26 -6.28 -12.24 6.49
CA ALA A 26 -6.47 -11.97 7.92
C ALA A 26 -5.27 -12.44 8.75
N GLN A 27 -4.77 -13.67 8.50
CA GLN A 27 -3.57 -14.17 9.16
C GLN A 27 -2.34 -13.31 8.84
N TYR A 28 -2.14 -12.95 7.57
CA TYR A 28 -0.99 -12.15 7.14
C TYR A 28 -0.95 -10.76 7.80
N HIS A 29 -2.09 -10.06 7.87
CA HIS A 29 -2.17 -8.73 8.47
C HIS A 29 -2.25 -8.74 10.00
N GLY A 30 -2.64 -9.88 10.59
CA GLY A 30 -2.70 -10.06 12.03
C GLY A 30 -1.34 -10.34 12.69
N ASP A 31 -1.44 -10.68 13.97
CA ASP A 31 -0.34 -11.17 14.79
C ASP A 31 -0.13 -12.67 14.52
N CYS A 32 0.65 -13.02 13.50
CA CYS A 32 0.88 -14.41 13.08
C CYS A 32 2.24 -14.99 13.48
N CYS A 33 3.14 -14.20 14.08
CA CYS A 33 4.50 -14.64 14.42
C CYS A 33 4.66 -14.80 15.93
N ALA A 34 5.68 -15.54 16.37
CA ALA A 34 5.98 -15.78 17.78
C ALA A 34 6.35 -14.49 18.56
N ALA A 35 6.65 -13.41 17.85
CA ALA A 35 6.80 -12.06 18.38
C ALA A 35 6.26 -11.03 17.37
N PRO A 36 6.06 -9.75 17.76
CA PRO A 36 5.52 -8.73 16.87
C PRO A 36 6.25 -8.68 15.53
N SER A 37 5.45 -8.76 14.48
CA SER A 37 5.86 -8.78 13.08
C SER A 37 5.33 -7.59 12.31
N ILE A 38 6.04 -7.17 11.27
CA ILE A 38 5.67 -6.01 10.46
C ILE A 38 5.90 -6.26 8.96
N SER A 39 5.02 -5.69 8.14
CA SER A 39 5.10 -5.74 6.67
C SER A 39 5.51 -4.39 6.07
N SER A 40 5.71 -4.37 4.75
CA SER A 40 6.07 -3.16 4.00
C SER A 40 5.17 -1.97 4.30
N SER A 41 3.84 -2.16 4.34
CA SER A 41 2.88 -1.10 4.69
C SER A 41 3.19 -0.46 6.03
N GLY A 42 3.42 -1.25 7.08
CA GLY A 42 3.73 -0.74 8.42
C GLY A 42 5.06 0.00 8.46
N LEU A 43 6.10 -0.55 7.81
CA LEU A 43 7.42 0.11 7.73
C LEU A 43 7.35 1.45 6.99
N ARG A 44 6.55 1.53 5.91
CA ARG A 44 6.30 2.80 5.21
C ARG A 44 5.51 3.78 6.06
N THR A 45 4.54 3.34 6.86
CA THR A 45 3.83 4.21 7.81
C THR A 45 4.77 4.78 8.86
N ILE A 46 5.67 3.95 9.42
CA ILE A 46 6.69 4.41 10.36
C ILE A 46 7.61 5.47 9.73
N TRP A 47 8.04 5.23 8.49
CA TRP A 47 8.92 6.16 7.77
C TRP A 47 8.24 7.48 7.42
N SER A 48 7.05 7.40 6.84
CA SER A 48 6.34 8.55 6.24
C SER A 48 5.54 9.38 7.24
N GLN A 49 5.12 8.77 8.35
CA GLN A 49 4.25 9.41 9.35
C GLN A 49 4.90 9.36 10.73
N SER A 50 4.75 8.25 11.47
CA SER A 50 5.45 7.99 12.72
C SER A 50 5.17 6.58 13.26
N PRO A 51 5.92 6.12 14.28
CA PRO A 51 5.59 4.91 15.04
C PRO A 51 4.19 4.93 15.66
N ALA A 52 3.75 6.06 16.23
CA ALA A 52 2.39 6.20 16.78
C ALA A 52 1.28 5.92 15.75
N HIS A 53 1.43 6.40 14.52
CA HIS A 53 0.45 6.16 13.44
C HIS A 53 0.36 4.68 13.08
N TYR A 54 1.49 3.99 13.05
CA TYR A 54 1.50 2.54 12.86
C TYR A 54 0.84 1.81 14.05
N TRP A 55 1.21 2.16 15.29
CA TRP A 55 0.65 1.54 16.50
C TRP A 55 -0.87 1.67 16.57
N TYR A 56 -1.41 2.86 16.26
CA TYR A 56 -2.84 3.12 16.34
C TYR A 56 -3.69 2.09 15.59
N ALA A 57 -3.28 1.73 14.37
CA ALA A 57 -3.96 0.75 13.52
C ALA A 57 -3.34 -0.67 13.57
N SER A 58 -2.39 -0.89 14.48
CA SER A 58 -1.65 -2.15 14.58
C SER A 58 -2.51 -3.26 15.19
N PRO A 59 -2.33 -4.53 14.78
CA PRO A 59 -2.95 -5.68 15.47
C PRO A 59 -2.45 -5.86 16.91
N TYR A 60 -1.39 -5.15 17.32
CA TYR A 60 -0.83 -5.22 18.67
C TYR A 60 -1.44 -4.17 19.61
N ASN A 61 -2.20 -3.20 19.09
CA ASN A 61 -2.92 -2.24 19.92
C ASN A 61 -4.12 -2.95 20.58
N PRO A 62 -4.26 -2.94 21.92
CA PRO A 62 -5.38 -3.60 22.62
C PRO A 62 -6.74 -2.95 22.32
N HIS A 63 -6.75 -1.71 21.82
CA HIS A 63 -7.96 -0.97 21.46
C HIS A 63 -7.80 -0.38 20.05
N PRO A 64 -7.77 -1.22 19.01
CA PRO A 64 -7.65 -0.73 17.64
C PRO A 64 -8.96 -0.03 17.24
N PRO A 65 -8.92 1.00 16.36
CA PRO A 65 -10.11 1.57 15.79
C PRO A 65 -10.89 0.52 14.98
N GLU A 66 -12.19 0.73 14.81
CA GLU A 66 -12.97 -0.12 13.90
C GLU A 66 -12.36 -0.05 12.48
N PRO A 67 -12.23 -1.18 11.77
CA PRO A 67 -11.70 -1.18 10.42
C PRO A 67 -12.58 -0.34 9.49
N GLU A 68 -12.04 0.76 8.97
CA GLU A 68 -12.70 1.47 7.87
C GLU A 68 -12.61 0.61 6.60
N GLU A 69 -13.75 0.31 5.97
CA GLU A 69 -13.75 -0.25 4.63
C GLU A 69 -13.12 0.76 3.66
N ARG A 70 -12.11 0.31 2.91
CA ARG A 70 -11.43 1.14 1.92
C ARG A 70 -11.72 0.59 0.51
N PRO A 71 -12.74 1.12 -0.20
CA PRO A 71 -13.20 0.60 -1.49
C PRO A 71 -12.10 0.50 -2.56
N HIS A 72 -11.07 1.35 -2.51
CA HIS A 72 -9.99 1.27 -3.50
C HIS A 72 -9.12 0.01 -3.37
N PHE A 73 -9.05 -0.62 -2.19
CA PHE A 73 -8.30 -1.86 -2.00
C PHE A 73 -9.07 -3.09 -2.51
N SER A 74 -10.41 -3.04 -2.58
CA SER A 74 -11.20 -4.14 -3.11
C SER A 74 -11.03 -4.29 -4.63
N ILE A 75 -10.99 -3.18 -5.37
CA ILE A 75 -10.82 -3.19 -6.83
C ILE A 75 -9.47 -3.78 -7.24
N GLY A 76 -8.38 -3.33 -6.61
CA GLY A 76 -7.04 -3.84 -6.90
C GLY A 76 -6.91 -5.32 -6.59
N ARG A 77 -7.43 -5.77 -5.44
CA ARG A 77 -7.43 -7.20 -5.05
C ARG A 77 -8.27 -8.05 -6.00
N ALA A 78 -9.43 -7.55 -6.43
CA ALA A 78 -10.28 -8.27 -7.38
C ALA A 78 -9.62 -8.36 -8.77
N ALA A 79 -8.94 -7.31 -9.22
CA ALA A 79 -8.17 -7.33 -10.47
C ALA A 79 -7.00 -8.31 -10.39
N HIS A 80 -6.28 -8.33 -9.27
CA HIS A 80 -5.25 -9.31 -8.97
C HIS A 80 -5.82 -10.74 -9.04
N HIS A 81 -6.90 -11.01 -8.31
CA HIS A 81 -7.58 -12.32 -8.30
C HIS A 81 -7.96 -12.78 -9.72
N LEU A 82 -8.66 -11.93 -10.48
CA LEU A 82 -9.09 -12.29 -11.83
C LEU A 82 -7.90 -12.51 -12.78
N LEU A 83 -6.80 -11.77 -12.61
CA LEU A 83 -5.63 -11.92 -13.45
C LEU A 83 -4.93 -13.27 -13.22
N TYR A 84 -4.71 -13.66 -11.96
CA TYR A 84 -3.94 -14.86 -11.63
C TYR A 84 -4.78 -16.14 -11.55
N LEU A 85 -6.02 -16.04 -11.05
CA LEU A 85 -6.89 -17.19 -10.77
C LEU A 85 -8.10 -17.26 -11.70
N GLY A 86 -8.32 -16.25 -12.55
CA GLY A 86 -9.54 -16.12 -13.32
C GLY A 86 -10.77 -16.05 -12.42
N ARG A 87 -11.88 -16.69 -12.83
CA ARG A 87 -13.08 -16.80 -11.99
C ARG A 87 -12.97 -17.84 -10.88
N LYS A 88 -11.93 -18.68 -10.86
CA LYS A 88 -11.82 -19.75 -9.86
C LYS A 88 -11.63 -19.13 -8.48
N GLY A 89 -12.47 -19.51 -7.52
CA GLY A 89 -12.41 -18.99 -6.15
C GLY A 89 -12.86 -17.54 -5.97
N PHE A 90 -13.28 -16.85 -7.04
CA PHE A 90 -13.72 -15.45 -6.95
C PHE A 90 -14.92 -15.30 -6.01
N ASP A 91 -15.92 -16.19 -6.13
CA ASP A 91 -17.15 -16.13 -5.33
C ASP A 91 -16.96 -16.49 -3.84
N ALA A 92 -15.77 -17.02 -3.48
CA ALA A 92 -15.38 -17.26 -2.10
C ALA A 92 -14.96 -15.96 -1.40
N GLU A 93 -14.36 -15.03 -2.14
CA GLU A 93 -13.78 -13.79 -1.61
C GLU A 93 -14.59 -12.54 -1.95
N PHE A 94 -15.27 -12.57 -3.09
CA PHE A 94 -16.01 -11.45 -3.65
C PHE A 94 -17.47 -11.84 -3.85
N VAL A 95 -18.36 -10.86 -3.71
CA VAL A 95 -19.77 -11.03 -4.01
C VAL A 95 -20.28 -9.79 -4.73
N VAL A 96 -20.97 -10.00 -5.84
CA VAL A 96 -21.59 -8.89 -6.59
C VAL A 96 -22.85 -8.48 -5.86
N ARG A 97 -23.03 -7.18 -5.65
CA ARG A 97 -24.25 -6.62 -5.09
C ARG A 97 -25.45 -7.05 -5.95
N PRO A 98 -26.51 -7.63 -5.35
CA PRO A 98 -27.72 -7.98 -6.08
C PRO A 98 -28.32 -6.78 -6.82
N SER A 99 -28.76 -7.01 -8.06
CA SER A 99 -29.27 -5.97 -8.97
C SER A 99 -30.56 -5.30 -8.47
N GLU A 100 -31.27 -5.94 -7.54
CA GLU A 100 -32.44 -5.37 -6.85
C GLU A 100 -32.11 -4.16 -5.96
N TRP A 101 -30.84 -3.99 -5.55
CA TRP A 101 -30.40 -2.87 -4.72
C TRP A 101 -29.46 -1.93 -5.46
N LYS A 102 -29.90 -0.68 -5.63
CA LYS A 102 -29.08 0.39 -6.24
C LYS A 102 -28.12 1.04 -5.23
N ASP A 103 -28.48 1.01 -3.95
CA ASP A 103 -27.73 1.55 -2.82
C ASP A 103 -28.06 0.78 -1.52
N TRP A 104 -27.46 1.18 -0.41
CA TRP A 104 -27.63 0.54 0.90
C TRP A 104 -28.71 1.21 1.77
N ARG A 105 -29.74 1.83 1.17
CA ARG A 105 -30.76 2.58 1.94
C ARG A 105 -31.86 1.71 2.53
N THR A 106 -32.16 0.56 1.94
CA THR A 106 -33.22 -0.32 2.45
C THR A 106 -32.68 -1.20 3.57
N ARG A 107 -33.55 -1.55 4.53
CA ARG A 107 -33.18 -2.46 5.63
C ARG A 107 -32.64 -3.79 5.12
N ALA A 108 -33.29 -4.37 4.11
CA ALA A 108 -32.86 -5.61 3.48
C ALA A 108 -31.44 -5.52 2.88
N ALA A 109 -31.12 -4.41 2.18
CA ALA A 109 -29.79 -4.21 1.60
C ALA A 109 -28.71 -4.05 2.69
N GLN A 110 -29.05 -3.40 3.81
CA GLN A 110 -28.14 -3.25 4.96
C GLN A 110 -27.90 -4.57 5.67
N GLU A 111 -28.96 -5.35 5.91
CA GLU A 111 -28.89 -6.69 6.52
C GLU A 111 -28.03 -7.62 5.67
N TRP A 112 -28.26 -7.68 4.35
CA TRP A 112 -27.45 -8.47 3.44
C TRP A 112 -25.99 -8.03 3.41
N ARG A 113 -25.73 -6.72 3.33
CA ARG A 113 -24.36 -6.18 3.35
C ARG A 113 -23.62 -6.61 4.62
N ALA A 114 -24.27 -6.45 5.78
CA ALA A 114 -23.70 -6.86 7.06
C ALA A 114 -23.43 -8.37 7.11
N GLU A 115 -24.30 -9.20 6.54
CA GLU A 115 -24.10 -10.64 6.43
C GLU A 115 -22.88 -11.00 5.58
N GLN A 116 -22.72 -10.37 4.41
CA GLN A 116 -21.57 -10.63 3.54
C GLN A 116 -20.25 -10.18 4.17
N ILE A 117 -20.24 -9.02 4.84
CA ILE A 117 -19.07 -8.53 5.59
C ILE A 117 -18.73 -9.50 6.73
N LYS A 118 -19.74 -9.97 7.47
CA LYS A 118 -19.56 -10.98 8.53
C LYS A 118 -19.04 -12.31 7.99
N ALA A 119 -19.40 -12.66 6.75
CA ALA A 119 -18.85 -13.80 6.03
C ALA A 119 -17.45 -13.56 5.45
N GLY A 120 -16.85 -12.38 5.67
CA GLY A 120 -15.52 -12.00 5.20
C GLY A 120 -15.45 -11.69 3.70
N LYS A 121 -16.60 -11.52 3.04
CA LYS A 121 -16.65 -11.24 1.60
C LYS A 121 -16.52 -9.75 1.32
N THR A 122 -15.86 -9.46 0.21
CA THR A 122 -15.75 -8.11 -0.34
C THR A 122 -16.87 -7.88 -1.35
N ILE A 123 -17.77 -6.95 -1.03
CA ILE A 123 -18.89 -6.62 -1.90
C ILE A 123 -18.40 -5.71 -3.03
N ILE A 124 -18.76 -6.04 -4.26
CA ILE A 124 -18.48 -5.24 -5.46
C ILE A 124 -19.77 -4.89 -6.18
N THR A 125 -19.85 -3.70 -6.75
CA THR A 125 -20.95 -3.27 -7.62
C THR A 125 -20.77 -3.77 -9.04
N ASP A 126 -21.84 -3.76 -9.84
CA ASP A 126 -21.77 -4.15 -11.26
C ASP A 126 -20.77 -3.29 -12.04
N GLY A 127 -20.74 -1.97 -11.78
CA GLY A 127 -19.78 -1.06 -12.41
C GLY A 127 -18.33 -1.33 -11.99
N GLU A 128 -18.09 -1.71 -10.72
CA GLU A 128 -16.76 -2.16 -10.30
C GLU A 128 -16.36 -3.45 -11.00
N LEU A 129 -17.28 -4.43 -11.11
CA LEU A 129 -17.02 -5.68 -11.81
C LEU A 129 -16.69 -5.46 -13.29
N GLU A 130 -17.39 -4.52 -13.96
CA GLU A 130 -17.09 -4.13 -15.34
C GLU A 130 -15.67 -3.55 -15.46
N ASN A 131 -15.30 -2.61 -14.59
CA ASN A 131 -13.95 -2.04 -14.55
C ASN A 131 -12.88 -3.11 -14.28
N ILE A 132 -13.10 -3.99 -13.30
CA ILE A 132 -12.18 -5.09 -12.95
C ILE A 132 -12.01 -6.02 -14.15
N THR A 133 -13.09 -6.35 -14.85
CA THR A 133 -13.07 -7.19 -16.06
C THR A 133 -12.33 -6.49 -17.21
N GLY A 134 -12.53 -5.18 -17.38
CA GLY A 134 -11.80 -4.36 -18.34
C GLY A 134 -10.30 -4.33 -18.09
N MET A 135 -9.90 -4.11 -16.83
CA MET A 135 -8.49 -4.17 -16.41
C MET A 135 -7.86 -5.53 -16.69
N ALA A 136 -8.52 -6.63 -16.28
CA ALA A 136 -8.01 -7.98 -16.52
C ALA A 136 -7.83 -8.27 -18.02
N ARG A 137 -8.73 -7.77 -18.88
CA ARG A 137 -8.63 -7.88 -20.33
C ARG A 137 -7.43 -7.11 -20.88
N SER A 138 -7.24 -5.85 -20.48
CA SER A 138 -6.12 -5.04 -20.94
C SER A 138 -4.77 -5.61 -20.45
N LEU A 139 -4.71 -6.09 -19.21
CA LEU A 139 -3.54 -6.77 -18.66
C LEU A 139 -3.21 -8.03 -19.46
N GLY A 140 -4.19 -8.93 -19.65
CA GLY A 140 -4.00 -10.15 -20.43
C GLY A 140 -3.67 -9.90 -21.91
N ALA A 141 -3.96 -8.71 -22.43
CA ALA A 141 -3.59 -8.31 -23.79
C ALA A 141 -2.14 -7.78 -23.90
N HIS A 142 -1.57 -7.27 -22.82
CA HIS A 142 -0.27 -6.60 -22.80
C HIS A 142 0.89 -7.57 -23.12
N PRO A 143 1.82 -7.24 -24.04
CA PRO A 143 2.88 -8.16 -24.47
C PRO A 143 3.75 -8.72 -23.34
N LEU A 144 4.19 -7.89 -22.40
CA LEU A 144 5.03 -8.34 -21.28
C LEU A 144 4.27 -9.24 -20.29
N VAL A 145 2.96 -9.02 -20.12
CA VAL A 145 2.12 -9.90 -19.28
C VAL A 145 1.95 -11.24 -19.96
N LYS A 146 1.67 -11.26 -21.28
CA LYS A 146 1.63 -12.49 -22.09
C LYS A 146 2.97 -13.24 -22.11
N ALA A 147 4.08 -12.53 -22.01
CA ALA A 147 5.42 -13.11 -21.94
C ALA A 147 5.76 -13.66 -20.53
N GLY A 148 4.85 -13.54 -19.57
CA GLY A 148 4.99 -14.15 -18.25
C GLY A 148 5.69 -13.28 -17.21
N ILE A 149 5.68 -11.94 -17.34
CA ILE A 149 6.23 -11.07 -16.28
C ILE A 149 5.49 -11.24 -14.93
N LEU A 150 4.26 -11.75 -14.97
CA LEU A 150 3.46 -12.10 -13.80
C LEU A 150 3.30 -13.64 -13.64
N ASP A 151 4.11 -14.45 -14.33
CA ASP A 151 4.07 -15.90 -14.15
C ASP A 151 4.96 -16.32 -12.98
N GLY A 152 4.45 -17.14 -12.06
CA GLY A 152 5.22 -17.51 -10.87
C GLY A 152 4.39 -18.03 -9.70
N ALA A 153 5.02 -18.09 -8.53
CA ALA A 153 4.34 -18.41 -7.29
C ALA A 153 3.60 -17.16 -6.78
N VAL A 154 2.28 -17.22 -6.83
CA VAL A 154 1.39 -16.09 -6.50
C VAL A 154 1.12 -16.02 -5.00
N GLU A 155 1.11 -14.79 -4.46
CA GLU A 155 0.68 -14.46 -3.09
C GLU A 155 1.32 -15.31 -1.97
N ARG A 156 2.59 -15.69 -2.13
CA ARG A 156 3.33 -16.43 -1.09
C ARG A 156 3.88 -15.49 -0.04
N SER A 157 3.66 -15.81 1.23
CA SER A 157 4.17 -15.02 2.36
C SER A 157 5.58 -15.49 2.72
N LEU A 158 6.56 -14.61 2.55
CA LEU A 158 7.93 -14.78 2.99
C LEU A 158 8.06 -14.13 4.37
N ILE A 159 8.39 -14.95 5.37
CA ILE A 159 8.50 -14.50 6.76
C ILE A 159 9.88 -14.86 7.28
N TRP A 160 10.56 -13.90 7.90
CA TRP A 160 11.90 -14.09 8.47
C TRP A 160 12.13 -13.19 9.66
N ARG A 161 13.22 -13.46 10.38
CA ARG A 161 13.67 -12.66 11.51
C ARG A 161 14.88 -11.83 11.10
N ASP A 162 14.77 -10.52 11.29
CA ASP A 162 15.85 -9.58 11.06
C ASP A 162 16.86 -9.59 12.22
N PRO A 163 18.15 -9.25 12.01
CA PRO A 163 19.13 -9.16 13.09
C PRO A 163 18.77 -8.20 14.23
N SER A 164 17.91 -7.20 14.00
CA SER A 164 17.34 -6.35 15.07
C SER A 164 16.43 -7.12 16.04
N GLY A 165 16.06 -8.36 15.70
CA GLY A 165 15.14 -9.21 16.45
C GLY A 165 13.69 -9.12 15.95
N ALA A 166 13.35 -8.13 15.13
CA ALA A 166 12.01 -7.96 14.55
C ALA A 166 11.65 -9.07 13.55
N TRP A 167 10.39 -9.49 13.56
CA TRP A 167 9.85 -10.36 12.50
C TRP A 167 9.39 -9.51 11.32
N LEU A 168 9.84 -9.87 10.12
CA LEU A 168 9.47 -9.20 8.89
C LEU A 168 8.60 -10.12 8.03
N LYS A 169 7.61 -9.50 7.37
CA LYS A 169 6.66 -10.16 6.49
C LYS A 169 6.66 -9.47 5.14
N SER A 170 6.81 -10.25 4.08
CA SER A 170 6.62 -9.78 2.71
C SER A 170 5.74 -10.77 1.96
N ARG A 171 4.76 -10.26 1.22
CA ARG A 171 3.90 -11.06 0.35
C ARG A 171 3.94 -10.44 -1.04
N PRO A 172 4.93 -10.78 -1.86
CA PRO A 172 4.96 -10.37 -3.25
C PRO A 172 3.72 -10.93 -3.98
N ASP A 173 3.15 -10.13 -4.86
CA ASP A 173 2.07 -10.54 -5.78
C ASP A 173 2.50 -11.76 -6.58
N ASN A 174 3.72 -11.69 -7.13
CA ASN A 174 4.35 -12.76 -7.89
C ASN A 174 5.81 -12.98 -7.44
N ILE A 175 6.19 -14.25 -7.31
CA ILE A 175 7.59 -14.67 -7.16
C ILE A 175 7.99 -15.47 -8.40
N PRO A 176 8.96 -14.99 -9.20
CA PRO A 176 9.37 -15.66 -10.43
C PRO A 176 9.97 -17.05 -10.15
N THR A 177 9.71 -18.00 -11.06
CA THR A 177 10.21 -19.38 -10.92
C THR A 177 11.70 -19.50 -11.22
N GLY A 178 12.21 -18.73 -12.18
CA GLY A 178 13.60 -18.84 -12.66
C GLY A 178 14.29 -17.54 -13.10
N SER A 179 13.60 -16.39 -13.14
CA SER A 179 14.24 -15.08 -13.40
C SER A 179 14.48 -14.32 -12.08
N GLY A 180 15.38 -13.33 -12.11
CA GLY A 180 15.58 -12.36 -11.04
C GLY A 180 14.63 -11.16 -11.07
N LEU A 181 13.68 -11.13 -12.01
CA LEU A 181 12.72 -10.05 -12.24
C LEU A 181 11.44 -10.31 -11.44
N TYR A 182 11.28 -9.60 -10.34
CA TYR A 182 10.05 -9.61 -9.54
C TYR A 182 9.07 -8.59 -10.08
N ALA A 183 7.77 -8.85 -9.92
CA ALA A 183 6.75 -7.94 -10.41
C ALA A 183 5.58 -7.81 -9.42
N ASP A 184 5.00 -6.61 -9.39
CA ASP A 184 3.84 -6.27 -8.56
C ASP A 184 2.81 -5.49 -9.39
N LEU A 185 1.54 -5.87 -9.24
CA LEU A 185 0.44 -5.31 -9.99
C LEU A 185 -0.14 -4.12 -9.22
N LYS A 186 -0.15 -2.96 -9.87
CA LYS A 186 -0.71 -1.72 -9.32
C LYS A 186 -1.85 -1.21 -10.16
N THR A 187 -2.98 -0.91 -9.53
CA THR A 187 -4.01 -0.08 -10.15
C THR A 187 -3.66 1.39 -9.97
N ALA A 188 -3.78 2.19 -11.03
CA ALA A 188 -3.48 3.62 -11.03
C ALA A 188 -4.65 4.44 -11.59
N ASP A 189 -4.70 5.73 -11.27
CA ASP A 189 -5.68 6.62 -11.89
C ASP A 189 -5.23 7.10 -13.28
N SER A 190 -3.91 7.10 -13.52
CA SER A 190 -3.26 7.42 -14.80
C SER A 190 -1.90 6.71 -14.88
N VAL A 191 -1.50 6.29 -16.08
CA VAL A 191 -0.15 5.73 -16.35
C VAL A 191 0.84 6.73 -16.97
N SER A 192 0.54 8.03 -16.90
CA SER A 192 1.49 9.09 -17.27
C SER A 192 2.70 9.12 -16.34
N ASP A 193 3.85 9.61 -16.82
CA ASP A 193 5.09 9.69 -16.04
C ASP A 193 4.87 10.41 -14.69
N GLU A 194 4.31 11.61 -14.72
CA GLU A 194 4.04 12.41 -13.52
C GLU A 194 3.16 11.68 -12.50
N ALA A 195 2.14 10.96 -12.96
CA ALA A 195 1.22 10.23 -12.07
C ALA A 195 1.91 9.02 -11.42
N LEU A 196 2.73 8.30 -12.19
CA LEU A 196 3.46 7.13 -11.71
C LEU A 196 4.61 7.53 -10.77
N GLU A 197 5.37 8.58 -11.09
CA GLU A 197 6.43 9.13 -10.23
C GLU A 197 5.85 9.61 -8.90
N ARG A 198 4.75 10.38 -8.94
CA ARG A 198 4.04 10.81 -7.74
C ARG A 198 3.58 9.61 -6.91
N SER A 199 3.05 8.57 -7.55
CA SER A 199 2.61 7.34 -6.86
C SER A 199 3.78 6.60 -6.23
N LEU A 200 4.88 6.42 -6.95
CA LEU A 200 6.11 5.77 -6.46
C LEU A 200 6.65 6.47 -5.21
N ALA A 201 6.68 7.80 -5.21
CA ALA A 201 7.14 8.61 -4.09
C ALA A 201 6.14 8.60 -2.92
N SER A 202 4.86 8.90 -3.18
CA SER A 202 3.84 9.09 -2.14
C SER A 202 3.50 7.81 -1.40
N TYR A 203 3.44 6.67 -2.12
CA TYR A 203 3.12 5.38 -1.52
C TYR A 203 4.36 4.60 -1.06
N GLY A 204 5.57 5.12 -1.33
CA GLY A 204 6.83 4.48 -0.96
C GLY A 204 7.01 3.11 -1.61
N TYR A 205 6.61 2.93 -2.87
CA TYR A 205 6.66 1.60 -3.49
C TYR A 205 8.09 1.07 -3.69
N HIS A 206 9.09 1.96 -3.76
CA HIS A 206 10.50 1.57 -3.74
C HIS A 206 10.89 0.85 -2.42
N MET A 207 10.35 1.26 -1.27
CA MET A 207 10.49 0.52 -0.01
C MET A 207 9.77 -0.83 -0.06
N GLN A 208 8.63 -0.92 -0.76
CA GLN A 208 7.94 -2.21 -0.94
C GLN A 208 8.83 -3.19 -1.72
N ALA A 209 9.32 -2.74 -2.89
CA ALA A 209 10.19 -3.51 -3.76
C ALA A 209 11.47 -3.95 -3.04
N ALA A 210 12.12 -3.04 -2.31
CA ALA A 210 13.30 -3.36 -1.52
C ALA A 210 13.04 -4.45 -0.46
N LEU A 211 11.87 -4.44 0.21
CA LEU A 211 11.51 -5.46 1.19
C LEU A 211 11.26 -6.82 0.53
N VAL A 212 10.72 -6.85 -0.70
CA VAL A 212 10.62 -8.07 -1.51
C VAL A 212 12.01 -8.65 -1.79
N GLY A 213 12.96 -7.82 -2.20
CA GLY A 213 14.35 -8.22 -2.41
C GLY A 213 14.98 -8.81 -1.14
N MET A 214 14.85 -8.12 -0.01
CA MET A 214 15.34 -8.61 1.30
C MET A 214 14.71 -9.96 1.68
N ALA A 215 13.40 -10.12 1.45
CA ALA A 215 12.68 -11.36 1.75
C ALA A 215 13.15 -12.52 0.86
N SER A 216 13.36 -12.24 -0.43
CA SER A 216 13.87 -13.22 -1.40
C SER A 216 15.26 -13.72 -0.99
N GLU A 217 16.16 -12.81 -0.64
CA GLU A 217 17.50 -13.15 -0.19
C GLU A 217 17.45 -13.96 1.11
N ALA A 218 16.70 -13.50 2.12
CA ALA A 218 16.67 -14.11 3.45
C ALA A 218 15.96 -15.46 3.50
N VAL A 219 14.90 -15.66 2.71
CA VAL A 219 14.04 -16.86 2.78
C VAL A 219 14.31 -17.83 1.64
N LEU A 220 14.57 -17.32 0.43
CA LEU A 220 14.74 -18.15 -0.76
C LEU A 220 16.21 -18.33 -1.16
N GLY A 221 17.12 -17.53 -0.60
CA GLY A 221 18.53 -17.50 -1.02
C GLY A 221 18.72 -17.00 -2.45
N ARG A 222 17.77 -16.19 -2.96
CA ARG A 222 17.77 -15.69 -4.34
C ARG A 222 17.97 -14.19 -4.36
N GLN A 223 18.90 -13.73 -5.17
CA GLN A 223 19.07 -12.31 -5.44
C GLN A 223 17.95 -11.82 -6.35
N MET A 224 17.32 -10.70 -6.00
CA MET A 224 16.44 -9.97 -6.89
C MET A 224 17.29 -9.05 -7.77
N GLU A 225 17.22 -9.24 -9.08
CA GLU A 225 17.98 -8.46 -10.06
C GLU A 225 17.23 -7.17 -10.41
N GLU A 226 15.93 -7.30 -10.63
CA GLU A 226 15.05 -6.21 -11.06
C GLU A 226 13.69 -6.31 -10.38
N PHE A 227 13.02 -5.16 -10.27
CA PHE A 227 11.65 -5.11 -9.79
C PHE A 227 10.80 -4.25 -10.72
N ALA A 228 9.78 -4.86 -11.32
CA ALA A 228 8.83 -4.19 -12.19
C ALA A 228 7.53 -3.88 -11.46
N PHE A 229 6.97 -2.71 -11.76
CA PHE A 229 5.57 -2.42 -11.50
C PHE A 229 4.80 -2.61 -12.80
N VAL A 230 3.74 -3.41 -12.74
CA VAL A 230 2.76 -3.54 -13.82
C VAL A 230 1.57 -2.66 -13.44
N TRP A 231 1.42 -1.53 -14.10
CA TRP A 231 0.36 -0.56 -13.84
C TRP A 231 -0.82 -0.80 -14.76
N VAL A 232 -2.03 -0.71 -14.23
CA VAL A 232 -3.27 -0.68 -15.00
C VAL A 232 -4.16 0.47 -14.55
N GLU A 233 -4.70 1.24 -15.49
CA GLU A 233 -5.65 2.31 -15.15
C GLU A 233 -6.98 1.75 -14.66
N LYS A 234 -7.49 2.31 -13.56
CA LYS A 234 -8.81 1.93 -13.00
C LYS A 234 -9.95 2.26 -13.94
N SER A 235 -9.84 3.36 -14.69
CA SER A 235 -10.86 3.84 -15.61
C SER A 235 -10.59 3.36 -17.04
N PRO A 236 -11.63 3.16 -17.87
CA PRO A 236 -11.46 2.92 -19.30
C PRO A 236 -10.60 4.01 -19.95
N PRO A 237 -9.71 3.65 -20.91
CA PRO A 237 -9.60 2.36 -21.58
C PRO A 237 -8.72 1.31 -20.85
N HIS A 238 -8.42 1.51 -19.56
CA HIS A 238 -7.60 0.63 -18.75
C HIS A 238 -6.19 0.44 -19.33
N CYS A 239 -5.49 1.54 -19.63
CA CYS A 239 -4.15 1.46 -20.20
C CYS A 239 -3.21 0.70 -19.26
N VAL A 240 -2.35 -0.13 -19.84
CA VAL A 240 -1.34 -0.90 -19.10
C VAL A 240 0.03 -0.35 -19.43
N ARG A 241 0.84 -0.17 -18.40
CA ARG A 241 2.24 0.23 -18.54
C ARG A 241 3.11 -0.57 -17.58
N VAL A 242 4.28 -0.98 -18.02
CA VAL A 242 5.27 -1.65 -17.17
C VAL A 242 6.47 -0.73 -16.99
N THR A 243 6.92 -0.57 -15.75
CA THR A 243 8.10 0.24 -15.41
C THR A 243 9.01 -0.55 -14.48
N VAL A 244 10.32 -0.53 -14.73
CA VAL A 244 11.32 -1.18 -13.87
C VAL A 244 11.95 -0.15 -12.94
N LEU A 245 12.07 -0.49 -11.66
CA LEU A 245 12.69 0.36 -10.67
C LEU A 245 14.22 0.30 -10.80
N THR A 246 14.89 1.44 -10.65
CA THR A 246 16.36 1.50 -10.73
C THR A 246 17.00 0.86 -9.49
N GLY A 247 18.23 0.36 -9.64
CA GLY A 247 19.02 -0.15 -8.52
C GLY A 247 19.28 0.91 -7.43
N GLU A 248 19.39 2.19 -7.82
CA GLU A 248 19.61 3.29 -6.88
C GLU A 248 18.38 3.54 -5.99
N ASP A 249 17.18 3.50 -6.55
CA ASP A 249 15.94 3.67 -5.79
C ASP A 249 15.61 2.46 -4.92
N LEU A 250 15.98 1.25 -5.36
CA LEU A 250 15.95 0.06 -4.52
C LEU A 250 16.86 0.21 -3.30
N GLU A 251 18.06 0.76 -3.48
CA GLU A 251 18.99 0.99 -2.37
C GLU A 251 18.49 2.07 -1.41
N ARG A 252 17.90 3.15 -1.93
CA ARG A 252 17.17 4.13 -1.10
C ARG A 252 16.08 3.46 -0.26
N GLY A 253 15.30 2.58 -0.88
CA GLY A 253 14.30 1.76 -0.21
C GLY A 253 14.89 0.91 0.92
N ARG A 254 16.02 0.23 0.67
CA ARG A 254 16.72 -0.57 1.71
C ARG A 254 17.18 0.27 2.89
N MET A 255 17.76 1.45 2.64
CA MET A 255 18.19 2.37 3.70
C MET A 255 17.01 2.86 4.56
N GLN A 256 15.88 3.20 3.94
CA GLN A 256 14.66 3.59 4.65
C GLN A 256 14.08 2.43 5.46
N LEU A 257 14.06 1.22 4.89
CA LEU A 257 13.62 0.01 5.58
C LEU A 257 14.48 -0.26 6.81
N ARG A 258 15.82 -0.24 6.68
CA ARG A 258 16.74 -0.47 7.82
C ARG A 258 16.38 0.42 9.00
N ARG A 259 16.27 1.73 8.77
CA ARG A 259 15.90 2.70 9.82
C ARG A 259 14.50 2.44 10.40
N SER A 260 13.54 2.05 9.57
CA SER A 260 12.17 1.75 10.00
C SER A 260 12.08 0.46 10.81
N ILE A 261 12.86 -0.56 10.44
CA ILE A 261 12.96 -1.84 11.16
C ILE A 261 13.60 -1.62 12.52
N ASP A 262 14.70 -0.87 12.60
CA ASP A 262 15.35 -0.54 13.87
C ASP A 262 14.42 0.26 14.80
N THR A 263 13.66 1.20 14.22
CA THR A 263 12.64 1.96 14.95
C THR A 263 11.54 1.04 15.47
N PHE A 264 11.00 0.16 14.64
CA PHE A 264 9.98 -0.82 15.04
C PHE A 264 10.49 -1.74 16.15
N ALA A 265 11.70 -2.30 16.02
CA ALA A 265 12.31 -3.18 17.01
C ALA A 265 12.46 -2.48 18.36
N ARG A 266 12.92 -1.22 18.36
CA ARG A 266 12.99 -0.40 19.57
C ARG A 266 11.62 -0.16 20.19
N CYS A 267 10.62 0.24 19.40
CA CYS A 267 9.26 0.49 19.89
C CYS A 267 8.63 -0.77 20.50
N VAL A 268 8.86 -1.94 19.90
CA VAL A 268 8.44 -3.22 20.47
C VAL A 268 9.15 -3.51 21.80
N ALA A 269 10.46 -3.23 21.89
CA ALA A 269 11.23 -3.50 23.09
C ALA A 269 10.91 -2.54 24.26
N THR A 270 10.63 -1.27 23.98
CA THR A 270 10.35 -0.25 25.02
C THR A 270 8.86 -0.08 25.32
N GLY A 271 7.98 -0.50 24.40
CA GLY A 271 6.55 -0.19 24.46
C GLY A 271 6.21 1.27 24.08
N GLU A 272 7.21 2.06 23.67
CA GLU A 272 7.03 3.48 23.35
C GLU A 272 6.88 3.70 21.83
N TRP A 273 5.78 4.33 21.42
CA TRP A 273 5.45 4.59 20.02
C TRP A 273 5.33 6.09 19.78
N PRO A 274 6.45 6.80 19.54
CA PRO A 274 6.42 8.26 19.45
C PRO A 274 5.66 8.78 18.21
N GLY A 275 5.05 9.96 18.37
CA GLY A 275 4.45 10.72 17.28
C GLY A 275 5.49 11.40 16.38
N PRO A 276 5.07 12.19 15.37
CA PRO A 276 5.99 12.94 14.50
C PRO A 276 6.90 13.91 15.27
N GLY A 277 6.43 14.45 16.40
CA GLY A 277 7.23 15.29 17.30
C GLY A 277 8.27 14.52 18.12
N GLY A 278 8.31 13.19 18.03
CA GLY A 278 9.23 12.35 18.78
C GLY A 278 8.91 12.36 20.28
N GLY A 279 9.96 12.55 21.09
CA GLY A 279 9.87 12.76 22.54
C GLY A 279 10.14 14.21 22.97
N ARG A 280 9.97 15.18 22.06
CA ARG A 280 10.21 16.60 22.36
C ARG A 280 9.16 17.12 23.33
N THR A 281 9.60 17.85 24.34
CA THR A 281 8.73 18.48 25.35
C THR A 281 8.49 19.96 25.11
N ASP A 282 9.29 20.58 24.24
CA ASP A 282 9.32 22.03 24.04
C ASP A 282 8.71 22.41 22.69
N ALA A 283 8.17 23.62 22.60
CA ALA A 283 7.58 24.15 21.38
C ALA A 283 8.65 24.47 20.32
N GLU A 284 8.35 24.18 19.05
CA GLU A 284 9.20 24.53 17.91
C GLU A 284 8.61 25.72 17.15
N TYR A 285 9.49 26.61 16.68
CA TYR A 285 9.07 27.65 15.75
C TYR A 285 8.73 27.02 14.40
N LEU A 286 7.49 27.25 13.93
CA LEU A 286 7.09 26.95 12.56
C LEU A 286 7.06 28.26 11.76
N GLN A 287 7.84 28.32 10.70
CA GLN A 287 7.88 29.48 9.81
C GLN A 287 7.01 29.27 8.58
N LEU A 288 6.48 30.36 8.03
CA LEU A 288 5.83 30.33 6.72
C LEU A 288 6.83 29.82 5.68
N PRO A 289 6.43 28.88 4.80
CA PRO A 289 7.32 28.45 3.74
C PRO A 289 7.59 29.63 2.78
N PRO A 290 8.80 29.75 2.19
CA PRO A 290 9.21 30.93 1.44
C PRO A 290 8.24 31.34 0.32
N TRP A 291 7.63 30.37 -0.37
CA TRP A 291 6.66 30.62 -1.42
C TRP A 291 5.36 31.27 -0.90
N ALA A 292 4.93 30.92 0.32
CA ALA A 292 3.71 31.47 0.92
C ALA A 292 3.97 32.88 1.44
N ALA A 293 5.11 33.07 2.12
CA ALA A 293 5.57 34.38 2.59
C ALA A 293 5.64 35.36 1.42
N LYS A 294 6.37 35.01 0.35
CA LYS A 294 6.49 35.85 -0.85
C LYS A 294 5.15 36.19 -1.49
N ARG A 295 4.21 35.25 -1.55
CA ARG A 295 2.87 35.49 -2.12
C ARG A 295 2.07 36.50 -1.28
N ILE A 296 2.18 36.41 0.04
CA ILE A 296 1.54 37.34 0.97
C ILE A 296 2.17 38.72 0.85
N ASP A 297 3.50 38.81 0.89
CA ASP A 297 4.24 40.07 0.78
C ASP A 297 3.86 40.81 -0.51
N MET A 298 3.84 40.09 -1.64
CA MET A 298 3.43 40.66 -2.93
C MET A 298 1.97 41.13 -2.93
N ALA A 299 1.06 40.40 -2.29
CA ALA A 299 -0.34 40.83 -2.18
C ALA A 299 -0.50 42.09 -1.31
N LEU A 300 0.29 42.20 -0.23
CA LEU A 300 0.31 43.39 0.64
C LEU A 300 0.90 44.60 -0.08
N GLU A 301 1.95 44.42 -0.87
CA GLU A 301 2.53 45.47 -1.71
C GLU A 301 1.51 46.02 -2.71
N VAL A 302 0.76 45.15 -3.39
CA VAL A 302 -0.32 45.56 -4.33
C VAL A 302 -1.41 46.33 -3.60
N ALA A 303 -1.92 45.81 -2.48
CA ALA A 303 -2.97 46.47 -1.72
C ALA A 303 -2.52 47.85 -1.18
N ALA A 304 -1.25 47.97 -0.76
CA ALA A 304 -0.68 49.23 -0.33
C ALA A 304 -0.58 50.25 -1.48
N ALA A 305 -0.22 49.79 -2.69
CA ALA A 305 -0.21 50.64 -3.88
C ALA A 305 -1.62 51.15 -4.24
N GLU A 306 -2.61 50.26 -4.28
CA GLU A 306 -4.01 50.63 -4.55
C GLU A 306 -4.58 51.61 -3.52
N ALA A 307 -4.25 51.44 -2.24
CA ALA A 307 -4.68 52.35 -1.19
C ALA A 307 -4.08 53.76 -1.36
N ASN A 308 -2.81 53.84 -1.76
CA ASN A 308 -2.12 55.10 -2.00
C ASN A 308 -2.69 55.84 -3.22
N ASP A 309 -2.99 55.13 -4.31
CA ASP A 309 -3.60 55.72 -5.51
C ASP A 309 -5.00 56.28 -5.20
N ASN A 310 -5.83 55.53 -4.47
CA ASN A 310 -7.15 55.98 -4.03
C ASN A 310 -7.09 57.20 -3.09
N ALA A 311 -6.08 57.29 -2.23
CA ALA A 311 -5.88 58.44 -1.35
C ALA A 311 -5.46 59.69 -2.15
N ALA A 312 -4.60 59.53 -3.16
CA ALA A 312 -4.17 60.60 -4.05
C ALA A 312 -5.34 61.15 -4.89
N GLU A 313 -6.26 60.30 -5.35
CA GLU A 313 -7.45 60.73 -6.09
C GLU A 313 -8.44 61.51 -5.20
N ARG A 314 -8.66 61.08 -3.96
CA ARG A 314 -9.53 61.80 -3.00
C ARG A 314 -8.98 63.17 -2.61
N GLY A 315 -7.65 63.32 -2.49
CA GLY A 315 -7.01 64.61 -2.20
C GLY A 315 -7.03 65.60 -3.36
N ARG A 316 -7.26 65.14 -4.61
CA ARG A 316 -7.44 66.00 -5.79
C ARG A 316 -8.90 66.42 -6.02
N ALA A 317 -9.85 65.76 -5.37
CA ALA A 317 -11.29 66.02 -5.50
C ALA A 317 -11.87 66.90 -4.38
N ALA A 318 -11.05 67.29 -3.40
CA ALA A 318 -11.39 68.21 -2.31
C ALA A 318 -10.75 69.59 -2.55
#